data_AF-A0A7G7Z683-F1
#
_entry.id   AF-A0A7G7Z683-F1
#
_cell.length_a   1.000
_cell.length_b   1.000
_cell.length_c   1.000
_cell.angle_alpha   90.00
_cell.angle_beta   90.00
_cell.angle_gamma   90.00
#
_symmetry.space_group_name_H-M   'P 1'
#
loop_
_entity.id
_entity.type
_entity.pdbx_description
1 polymer ?
#
loop_
_entity_poly.entity_id
_entity_poly.type
_entity_poly.pdbx_seq_one_letter_code
_entity_poly.pdbx_strand_id
1 'polypeptide(L)'
;MTKLSGILPNVIPFIIALLVGVVLGSVVQTQLNLAALQSMGVEIPPDVRITTTWQDLLNFAPLYALLFGVGFVVSQTAAVLLSRWLGGRYTMLLCAGAGVVGQWATLWLVNTLAPPPTLIAATRGIAGLVAMLATAGVAGSVFAGLRRRTLHAKRPRGFSGLAVLLAVGSLAAVLPAISQSAQAQEDLPYHIETLTDDLAHPWSLAFLPDGRMLVTERPGRLRLLSKEGETLVESLGGVPEVFASGQAGLFDVALSPQFEDDQQVYLSYACGNAEANHTCLARTTLAENSLENVSEIFRAQPAKQGAAHFGGRIAWLPDDTLILTLGDGFDYREEAQNLGSHIGSIVRLNPDGSVPQDNPFVYHGNVRPEIYSVGHRNVQGLVFDDQHQRLIAHEHGPRGGDEINIIEANANYGWPIATGGLDYTGARVTPFEHYPGTEPPMLEWTPSIAPSGMALYSGDLFPEWQGDLLVGALVNKEVRRVRLSDDASNAEDIEGLFGELDERIRDVRQGPEGAIYLLTDSPEGRLLRVMPVTN
;
A
#
# COMPACT_ATOMS: atom_id res chain seq x y z
N MET A 1 -33.10 27.97 35.02
CA MET A 1 -31.72 28.00 34.49
C MET A 1 -30.71 27.36 35.47
N THR A 2 -30.96 26.15 35.97
CA THR A 2 -30.19 25.53 37.08
C THR A 2 -29.65 24.12 36.81
N LYS A 3 -29.84 23.56 35.61
CA LYS A 3 -29.30 22.22 35.23
C LYS A 3 -27.95 22.25 34.51
N LEU A 4 -27.49 23.40 34.01
CA LEU A 4 -26.19 23.54 33.32
C LEU A 4 -24.99 23.65 34.28
N SER A 5 -25.21 23.94 35.58
CA SER A 5 -24.14 24.11 36.57
C SER A 5 -23.49 22.79 37.03
N GLY A 6 -24.04 21.64 36.65
CA GLY A 6 -23.48 20.30 36.94
C GLY A 6 -22.54 19.76 35.86
N ILE A 7 -22.44 20.41 34.70
CA ILE A 7 -21.66 19.92 33.55
C ILE A 7 -20.20 20.40 33.63
N LEU A 8 -19.96 21.69 33.94
CA LEU A 8 -18.61 22.27 34.04
C LEU A 8 -17.60 21.52 34.94
N PRO A 9 -17.93 20.99 36.14
CA PRO A 9 -16.94 20.36 37.01
C PRO A 9 -16.37 19.02 36.47
N ASN A 10 -16.94 18.48 35.39
CA ASN A 10 -16.43 17.27 34.73
C ASN A 10 -15.68 17.57 33.42
N VAL A 11 -15.84 18.77 32.84
CA VAL A 11 -15.25 19.11 31.53
C VAL A 11 -13.73 19.26 31.62
N ILE A 12 -13.20 19.99 32.61
CA ILE A 12 -11.75 20.18 32.75
C ILE A 12 -11.03 18.86 33.06
N PRO A 13 -11.47 18.04 34.06
CA PRO A 13 -10.91 16.70 34.27
C PRO A 13 -10.95 15.82 33.02
N PHE A 14 -12.03 15.91 32.24
CA PHE A 14 -12.18 15.14 31.01
C PHE A 14 -11.16 15.56 29.95
N ILE A 15 -11.03 16.86 29.68
CA ILE A 15 -10.08 17.40 28.70
C ILE A 15 -8.65 17.02 29.09
N ILE A 16 -8.27 17.16 30.36
CA ILE A 16 -6.93 16.78 30.84
C ILE A 16 -6.69 15.29 30.62
N ALA A 17 -7.64 14.43 31.00
CA ALA A 17 -7.52 12.99 30.82
C ALA A 17 -7.45 12.58 29.35
N LEU A 18 -8.25 13.23 28.49
CA LEU A 18 -8.21 13.04 27.04
C LEU A 18 -6.83 13.37 26.50
N LEU A 19 -6.28 14.56 26.82
CA LEU A 19 -4.95 14.98 26.38
C LEU A 19 -3.86 14.02 26.88
N VAL A 20 -3.94 13.56 28.13
CA VAL A 20 -3.02 12.55 28.66
C VAL A 20 -3.10 11.25 27.86
N GLY A 21 -4.30 10.75 27.56
CA GLY A 21 -4.48 9.54 26.76
C GLY A 21 -3.95 9.68 25.33
N VAL A 22 -4.18 10.83 24.69
CA VAL A 22 -3.67 11.15 23.35
C VAL A 22 -2.14 11.15 23.35
N VAL A 23 -1.52 11.91 24.25
CA VAL A 23 -0.04 12.02 24.33
C VAL A 23 0.58 10.66 24.64
N LEU A 24 0.07 9.93 25.63
CA LEU A 24 0.61 8.62 25.98
C LEU A 24 0.44 7.62 24.84
N GLY A 25 -0.72 7.57 24.18
CA GLY A 25 -0.95 6.66 23.06
C GLY A 25 -0.07 6.99 21.86
N SER A 26 0.12 8.27 21.53
CA SER A 26 1.05 8.70 20.49
C SER A 26 2.50 8.34 20.80
N VAL A 27 2.96 8.57 22.04
CA VAL A 27 4.31 8.16 22.45
C VAL A 27 4.48 6.64 22.36
N VAL A 28 3.52 5.86 22.85
CA VAL A 28 3.59 4.39 22.79
C VAL A 28 3.62 3.89 21.35
N GLN A 29 2.77 4.42 20.47
CA GLN A 29 2.77 4.14 19.02
C GLN A 29 4.17 4.36 18.43
N THR A 30 4.73 5.55 18.61
CA THR A 30 6.04 5.90 18.05
C THR A 30 7.15 5.02 18.63
N GLN A 31 7.16 4.78 19.94
CA GLN A 31 8.22 3.97 20.55
C GLN A 31 8.18 2.51 20.10
N LEU A 32 6.98 1.94 19.86
CA LEU A 32 6.85 0.59 19.33
C LEU A 32 7.32 0.51 17.88
N ASN A 33 7.01 1.50 17.04
CA ASN A 33 7.56 1.59 15.68
C ASN A 33 9.09 1.65 15.70
N LEU A 34 9.68 2.53 16.52
CA LEU A 34 11.14 2.65 16.64
C LEU A 34 11.79 1.38 17.22
N ALA A 35 11.13 0.69 18.15
CA ALA A 35 11.63 -0.57 18.69
C ALA A 35 11.63 -1.69 17.63
N ALA A 36 10.64 -1.73 16.74
CA ALA A 36 10.60 -2.67 15.62
C ALA A 36 11.78 -2.44 14.67
N LEU A 37 12.08 -1.20 14.31
CA LEU A 37 13.26 -0.84 13.52
C LEU A 37 14.56 -1.30 14.19
N GLN A 38 14.73 -1.03 15.49
CA GLN A 38 15.91 -1.49 16.24
C GLN A 38 16.05 -3.01 16.27
N SER A 39 14.94 -3.76 16.29
CA SER A 39 14.98 -5.22 16.25
C SER A 39 15.51 -5.78 14.92
N MET A 40 15.45 -4.98 13.85
CA MET A 40 16.05 -5.27 12.54
C MET A 40 17.51 -4.79 12.43
N GLY A 41 18.12 -4.30 13.52
CA GLY A 41 19.50 -3.83 13.53
C GLY A 41 19.68 -2.34 13.19
N VAL A 42 18.58 -1.58 13.10
CA VAL A 42 18.64 -0.14 12.84
C VAL A 42 19.14 0.62 14.08
N GLU A 43 20.21 1.38 13.94
CA GLU A 43 20.71 2.27 14.98
C GLU A 43 19.87 3.55 15.04
N ILE A 44 19.30 3.82 16.21
CA ILE A 44 18.47 5.01 16.43
C ILE A 44 19.04 5.81 17.60
N PRO A 45 19.80 6.88 17.31
CA PRO A 45 20.34 7.77 18.32
C PRO A 45 19.24 8.35 19.24
N PRO A 46 19.55 8.64 20.52
CA PRO A 46 18.56 9.18 21.46
C PRO A 46 17.90 10.49 20.99
N ASP A 47 18.66 11.37 20.34
CA ASP A 47 18.17 12.62 19.78
C ASP A 47 17.19 12.37 18.63
N VAL A 48 17.51 11.47 17.69
CA VAL A 48 16.63 11.06 16.59
C VAL A 48 15.31 10.46 17.11
N ARG A 49 15.39 9.64 18.16
CA ARG A 49 14.20 9.08 18.83
C ARG A 49 13.31 10.17 19.40
N ILE A 50 13.91 11.16 20.08
CA ILE A 50 13.17 12.28 20.68
C ILE A 50 12.53 13.14 19.59
N THR A 51 13.26 13.47 18.53
CA THR A 51 12.73 14.31 17.44
C THR A 51 11.59 13.62 16.71
N THR A 52 11.70 12.32 16.43
CA THR A 52 10.62 11.54 15.80
C THR A 52 9.38 11.48 16.69
N THR A 53 9.56 11.29 17.99
CA THR A 53 8.45 11.34 18.96
C THR A 53 7.76 12.69 18.95
N TRP A 54 8.52 13.78 18.84
CA TRP A 54 7.95 15.13 18.78
C TRP A 54 7.20 15.38 17.46
N GLN A 55 7.73 14.90 16.35
CA GLN A 55 7.07 14.97 15.04
C GLN A 55 5.74 14.19 15.04
N ASP A 56 5.72 12.98 15.60
CA ASP A 56 4.47 12.19 15.69
C ASP A 56 3.45 12.82 16.66
N LEU A 57 3.91 13.49 17.73
CA LEU A 57 3.01 14.28 18.57
C LEU A 57 2.34 15.45 17.83
N LEU A 58 2.94 15.93 16.75
CA LEU A 58 2.35 16.98 15.89
C LEU A 58 1.50 16.38 14.77
N ASN A 59 1.97 15.31 14.14
CA ASN A 59 1.37 14.77 12.91
C ASN A 59 0.35 13.65 13.16
N PHE A 60 0.62 12.75 14.11
CA PHE A 60 -0.25 11.61 14.43
C PHE A 60 -1.28 11.92 15.52
N ALA A 61 -0.87 12.65 16.57
CA ALA A 61 -1.74 12.92 17.72
C ALA A 61 -3.09 13.58 17.38
N PRO A 62 -3.22 14.48 16.37
CA PRO A 62 -4.52 15.04 16.00
C PRO A 62 -5.52 13.98 15.51
N LEU A 63 -5.08 13.06 14.64
CA LEU A 63 -5.93 11.96 14.18
C LEU A 63 -6.23 11.00 15.33
N TYR A 64 -5.22 10.65 16.13
CA TYR A 64 -5.41 9.77 17.27
C TYR A 64 -6.38 10.39 18.29
N ALA A 65 -6.36 11.70 18.50
CA ALA A 65 -7.30 12.41 19.37
C ALA A 65 -8.74 12.30 18.89
N LEU A 66 -8.98 12.32 17.59
CA LEU A 66 -10.31 12.08 17.03
C LEU A 66 -10.78 10.64 17.32
N LEU A 67 -9.95 9.65 17.01
CA LEU A 67 -10.28 8.23 17.20
C LEU A 67 -10.50 7.89 18.67
N PHE A 68 -9.47 8.14 19.50
CA PHE A 68 -9.50 7.91 20.94
C PHE A 68 -10.60 8.74 21.60
N GLY A 69 -10.77 10.01 21.21
CA GLY A 69 -11.72 10.92 21.81
C GLY A 69 -13.17 10.47 21.70
N VAL A 70 -13.59 9.98 20.53
CA VAL A 70 -14.95 9.47 20.33
C VAL A 70 -15.24 8.29 21.27
N GLY A 71 -14.36 7.29 21.29
CA GLY A 71 -14.49 6.13 22.18
C GLY A 71 -14.42 6.51 23.66
N PHE A 72 -13.54 7.46 24.00
CA PHE A 72 -13.34 7.93 25.36
C PHE A 72 -14.56 8.70 25.91
N VAL A 73 -15.19 9.59 25.11
CA VAL A 73 -16.42 10.29 25.51
C VAL A 73 -17.53 9.29 25.86
N VAL A 74 -17.78 8.32 24.98
CA VAL A 74 -18.87 7.34 25.14
C VAL A 74 -18.61 6.47 26.37
N SER A 75 -17.41 5.89 26.46
CA SER A 75 -17.05 4.96 27.53
C SER A 75 -17.02 5.63 28.90
N GLN A 76 -16.43 6.84 29.02
CA GLN A 76 -16.37 7.55 30.31
C GLN A 76 -17.75 8.03 30.75
N THR A 77 -18.63 8.42 29.83
CA THR A 77 -20.02 8.77 30.16
C THR A 77 -20.75 7.58 30.77
N ALA A 78 -20.65 6.40 30.14
CA ALA A 78 -21.23 5.16 30.67
C ALA A 78 -20.66 4.80 32.05
N ALA A 79 -19.34 4.87 32.22
CA ALA A 79 -18.66 4.59 33.48
C ALA A 79 -19.13 5.51 34.63
N VAL A 80 -19.32 6.79 34.34
CA VAL A 80 -19.80 7.78 35.32
C VAL A 80 -21.24 7.48 35.73
N LEU A 81 -22.13 7.17 34.78
CA LEU A 81 -23.52 6.83 35.07
C LEU A 81 -23.61 5.54 35.88
N LEU A 82 -22.89 4.49 35.47
CA LEU A 82 -22.82 3.22 36.18
C LEU A 82 -22.24 3.40 37.59
N SER A 83 -21.17 4.19 37.72
CA SER A 83 -20.58 4.51 39.02
C SER A 83 -21.55 5.24 39.93
N ARG A 84 -22.42 6.12 39.41
CA ARG A 84 -23.46 6.80 40.20
C ARG A 84 -24.51 5.80 40.69
N TRP A 85 -24.92 4.88 39.82
CA TRP A 85 -25.87 3.82 40.18
C TRP A 85 -25.31 2.88 41.27
N LEU A 86 -24.01 2.58 41.22
CA LEU A 86 -23.32 1.73 42.19
C LEU A 86 -22.85 2.45 43.48
N GLY A 87 -23.32 3.68 43.72
CA GLY A 87 -23.00 4.44 44.94
C GLY A 87 -21.58 5.03 44.98
N GLY A 88 -20.91 5.22 43.84
CA GLY A 88 -19.66 5.98 43.71
C GLY A 88 -18.37 5.28 44.15
N ARG A 89 -18.46 4.14 44.87
CA ARG A 89 -17.28 3.42 45.40
C ARG A 89 -16.30 2.95 44.32
N TYR A 90 -16.79 2.55 43.15
CA TYR A 90 -15.98 1.95 42.08
C TYR A 90 -15.52 2.90 40.97
N THR A 91 -15.62 4.23 41.15
CA THR A 91 -15.32 5.19 40.06
C THR A 91 -13.95 5.00 39.41
N MET A 92 -12.89 4.78 40.19
CA MET A 92 -11.54 4.58 39.63
C MET A 92 -11.49 3.34 38.72
N LEU A 93 -11.95 2.20 39.23
CA LEU A 93 -11.96 0.93 38.50
C LEU A 93 -12.82 1.01 37.24
N LEU A 94 -14.03 1.60 37.36
CA LEU A 94 -14.96 1.72 36.25
C LEU A 94 -14.45 2.67 35.16
N CYS A 95 -13.87 3.81 35.51
CA CYS A 95 -13.31 4.74 34.51
C CYS A 95 -12.06 4.16 33.83
N ALA A 96 -11.18 3.50 34.58
CA ALA A 96 -10.00 2.83 34.01
C ALA A 96 -10.42 1.71 33.04
N GLY A 97 -11.29 0.80 33.47
CA GLY A 97 -11.81 -0.28 32.64
C GLY A 97 -12.60 0.24 31.42
N ALA A 98 -13.38 1.30 31.59
CA ALA A 98 -14.09 1.92 30.46
C ALA A 98 -13.13 2.56 29.45
N GLY A 99 -12.01 3.14 29.88
CA GLY A 99 -10.99 3.64 28.96
C GLY A 99 -10.46 2.53 28.05
N VAL A 100 -10.11 1.39 28.65
CA VAL A 100 -9.66 0.18 27.93
C VAL A 100 -10.73 -0.31 26.95
N VAL A 101 -11.96 -0.55 27.43
CA VAL A 101 -13.05 -1.07 26.59
C VAL A 101 -13.42 -0.10 25.48
N GLY A 102 -13.48 1.19 25.78
CA GLY A 102 -13.78 2.25 24.80
C GLY A 102 -12.75 2.29 23.68
N GLN A 103 -11.45 2.25 24.02
CA GLN A 103 -10.40 2.25 23.00
C GLN A 103 -10.39 0.95 22.20
N TRP A 104 -10.57 -0.20 22.84
CA TRP A 104 -10.67 -1.48 22.13
C TRP A 104 -11.82 -1.48 21.13
N ALA A 105 -13.00 -1.00 21.53
CA ALA A 105 -14.17 -0.91 20.66
C ALA A 105 -13.93 0.05 19.48
N THR A 106 -13.27 1.20 19.71
CA THR A 106 -12.89 2.12 18.63
C THR A 106 -11.96 1.44 17.63
N LEU A 107 -10.89 0.79 18.09
CA LEU A 107 -9.92 0.13 17.21
C LEU A 107 -10.57 -1.01 16.42
N TRP A 108 -11.38 -1.84 17.09
CA TRP A 108 -12.12 -2.91 16.46
C TRP A 108 -13.08 -2.39 15.39
N LEU A 109 -13.84 -1.33 15.68
CA LEU A 109 -14.78 -0.74 14.74
C LEU A 109 -14.06 -0.18 13.50
N VAL A 110 -12.96 0.56 13.71
CA VAL A 110 -12.16 1.13 12.61
C VAL A 110 -11.62 0.03 11.71
N ASN A 111 -11.00 -1.00 12.29
CA ASN A 111 -10.46 -2.12 11.52
C ASN A 111 -11.54 -2.97 10.84
N THR A 112 -12.78 -2.96 11.36
CA THR A 112 -13.91 -3.67 10.75
C THR A 112 -14.52 -2.89 9.58
N LEU A 113 -14.56 -1.56 9.68
CA LEU A 113 -15.12 -0.67 8.64
C LEU A 113 -14.11 -0.38 7.52
N ALA A 114 -12.82 -0.50 7.82
CA ALA A 114 -11.72 -0.44 6.86
C ALA A 114 -10.86 -1.73 6.98
N PRO A 115 -11.40 -2.91 6.61
CA PRO A 115 -10.67 -4.18 6.67
C PRO A 115 -9.50 -4.15 5.67
N PRO A 116 -8.40 -4.88 5.97
CA PRO A 116 -7.02 -4.40 6.00
C PRO A 116 -6.68 -3.32 4.96
N PRO A 117 -6.00 -2.26 5.42
CA PRO A 117 -4.93 -2.38 6.42
C PRO A 117 -5.23 -2.01 7.88
N THR A 118 -4.43 -2.54 8.83
CA THR A 118 -4.43 -2.10 10.24
C THR A 118 -4.05 -0.62 10.32
N LEU A 119 -4.98 0.24 10.78
CA LEU A 119 -4.77 1.69 10.73
C LEU A 119 -3.66 2.17 11.68
N ILE A 120 -3.60 1.65 12.91
CA ILE A 120 -2.59 2.05 13.90
C ILE A 120 -1.52 0.97 13.98
N ALA A 121 -0.34 1.25 13.41
CA ALA A 121 0.79 0.31 13.33
C ALA A 121 1.11 -0.46 14.63
N ALA A 122 1.12 0.17 15.80
CA ALA A 122 1.40 -0.53 17.07
C ALA A 122 0.35 -1.59 17.42
N THR A 123 -0.83 -1.55 16.81
CA THR A 123 -1.91 -2.51 17.09
C THR A 123 -1.85 -3.77 16.22
N ARG A 124 -0.87 -3.89 15.32
CA ARG A 124 -0.63 -5.10 14.51
C ARG A 124 -0.33 -6.33 15.36
N GLY A 125 0.37 -6.15 16.48
CA GLY A 125 0.70 -7.21 17.44
C GLY A 125 -0.10 -7.10 18.74
N ILE A 126 -0.33 -8.24 19.40
CA ILE A 126 -1.04 -8.31 20.70
C ILE A 126 -0.35 -7.44 21.75
N ALA A 127 0.98 -7.46 21.83
CA ALA A 127 1.73 -6.69 22.81
C ALA A 127 1.50 -5.18 22.65
N GLY A 128 1.55 -4.68 21.41
CA GLY A 128 1.32 -3.28 21.14
C GLY A 128 -0.15 -2.86 21.30
N LEU A 129 -1.10 -3.73 20.94
CA LEU A 129 -2.52 -3.52 21.30
C LEU A 129 -2.70 -3.38 22.81
N VAL A 130 -2.13 -4.28 23.61
CA VAL A 130 -2.20 -4.22 25.08
C VAL A 130 -1.57 -2.93 25.61
N ALA A 131 -0.42 -2.51 25.05
CA ALA A 131 0.24 -1.26 25.44
C ALA A 131 -0.65 -0.04 25.15
N MET A 132 -1.25 0.03 23.95
CA MET A 132 -2.19 1.09 23.58
C MET A 132 -3.40 1.13 24.51
N LEU A 133 -4.01 -0.02 24.82
CA LEU A 133 -5.14 -0.13 25.74
C LEU A 133 -4.76 0.29 27.18
N ALA A 134 -3.54 -0.02 27.63
CA ALA A 134 -3.05 0.43 28.93
C ALA A 134 -3.00 1.95 29.04
N THR A 135 -2.60 2.67 27.98
CA THR A 135 -2.62 4.15 27.99
C THR A 135 -4.04 4.71 28.17
N ALA A 136 -5.04 4.07 27.57
CA ALA A 136 -6.45 4.43 27.73
C ALA A 136 -6.94 4.18 29.16
N GLY A 137 -6.50 3.09 29.80
CA GLY A 137 -6.76 2.82 31.21
C GLY A 137 -6.15 3.86 32.16
N VAL A 138 -4.94 4.34 31.86
CA VAL A 138 -4.30 5.45 32.58
C VAL A 138 -5.11 6.73 32.44
N ALA A 139 -5.53 7.08 31.22
CA ALA A 139 -6.39 8.25 30.97
C ALA A 139 -7.70 8.18 31.78
N GLY A 140 -8.37 7.01 31.78
CA GLY A 140 -9.57 6.78 32.60
C GLY A 140 -9.32 6.94 34.11
N SER A 141 -8.17 6.47 34.59
CA SER A 141 -7.75 6.63 36.00
C SER A 141 -7.49 8.09 36.37
N VAL A 142 -6.84 8.85 35.47
CA VAL A 142 -6.61 10.29 35.63
C VAL A 142 -7.93 11.04 35.69
N PHE A 143 -8.87 10.72 34.79
CA PHE A 143 -10.20 11.32 34.78
C PHE A 143 -10.92 11.10 36.13
N ALA A 144 -10.95 9.86 36.63
CA ALA A 144 -11.57 9.55 37.91
C ALA A 144 -10.90 10.24 39.10
N GLY A 145 -9.57 10.30 39.12
CA GLY A 145 -8.79 10.96 40.17
C GLY A 145 -9.05 12.46 40.24
N LEU A 146 -9.00 13.14 39.09
CA LEU A 146 -9.28 14.58 38.99
C LEU A 146 -10.74 14.89 39.34
N ARG A 147 -11.68 14.08 38.85
CA ARG A 147 -13.11 14.23 39.16
C ARG A 147 -13.42 14.06 40.65
N ARG A 148 -12.77 13.13 41.35
CA ARG A 148 -12.92 12.98 42.82
C ARG A 148 -12.42 14.24 43.55
N ARG A 149 -11.29 14.81 43.13
CA ARG A 149 -10.74 16.03 43.73
C ARG A 149 -11.63 17.24 43.51
N THR A 150 -12.23 17.40 42.32
CA THR A 150 -13.15 18.52 42.04
C THR A 150 -14.47 18.40 42.82
N LEU A 151 -14.95 17.18 43.10
CA LEU A 151 -16.12 16.95 43.94
C LEU A 151 -15.86 17.19 45.45
N HIS A 152 -14.62 17.02 45.92
CA HIS A 152 -14.25 17.20 47.33
C HIS A 152 -13.66 18.58 47.66
N ALA A 153 -13.34 19.42 46.68
CA ALA A 153 -12.87 20.78 46.91
C ALA A 153 -14.01 21.68 47.44
N LYS A 154 -13.82 22.27 48.64
CA LYS A 154 -14.72 23.34 49.14
C LYS A 154 -14.68 24.51 48.15
N ARG A 155 -15.82 24.86 47.55
CA ARG A 155 -15.97 26.00 46.64
C ARG A 155 -15.50 27.31 47.32
N PRO A 156 -14.55 28.07 46.74
CA PRO A 156 -14.50 29.50 46.99
C PRO A 156 -15.76 30.13 46.39
N ARG A 157 -16.48 30.95 47.17
CA ARG A 157 -17.53 31.82 46.63
C ARG A 157 -16.84 32.94 45.85
N GLY A 158 -16.98 32.92 44.54
CA GLY A 158 -16.57 34.02 43.67
C GLY A 158 -15.56 33.58 42.63
N PHE A 159 -16.05 33.09 41.50
CA PHE A 159 -15.56 33.52 40.20
C PHE A 159 -16.68 33.25 39.20
N SER A 160 -17.47 34.30 38.97
CA SER A 160 -18.40 34.39 37.86
C SER A 160 -17.59 34.77 36.63
N GLY A 161 -17.75 34.02 35.54
CA GLY A 161 -17.34 34.46 34.20
C GLY A 161 -16.02 33.90 33.69
N LEU A 162 -16.06 32.67 33.17
CA LEU A 162 -15.51 32.42 31.84
C LEU A 162 -16.28 31.26 31.22
N ALA A 163 -17.26 31.60 30.38
CA ALA A 163 -17.90 30.65 29.50
C ALA A 163 -16.89 30.28 28.41
N VAL A 164 -16.26 29.11 28.52
CA VAL A 164 -15.68 28.47 27.34
C VAL A 164 -16.84 27.81 26.61
N LEU A 165 -17.45 28.59 25.72
CA LEU A 165 -18.27 28.07 24.63
C LEU A 165 -17.35 27.22 23.75
N LEU A 166 -17.51 25.90 23.83
CA LEU A 166 -17.19 25.04 22.68
C LEU A 166 -18.21 25.39 21.60
N ALA A 167 -17.84 26.31 20.73
CA ALA A 167 -18.42 26.34 19.41
C ALA A 167 -17.98 25.04 18.72
N VAL A 168 -18.92 24.10 18.62
CA VAL A 168 -18.92 23.15 17.50
C VAL A 168 -19.22 24.00 16.27
N GLY A 169 -18.16 24.62 15.75
CA GLY A 169 -18.18 25.23 14.44
C GLY A 169 -18.07 24.10 13.43
N SER A 170 -19.19 23.76 12.82
CA SER A 170 -19.26 22.95 11.61
C SER A 170 -18.33 23.57 10.58
N LEU A 171 -17.21 22.91 10.28
CA LEU A 171 -16.47 23.20 9.06
C LEU A 171 -17.25 22.56 7.91
N ALA A 172 -18.30 23.26 7.45
CA ALA A 172 -18.75 23.07 6.09
C ALA A 172 -17.64 23.62 5.20
N ALA A 173 -16.79 22.73 4.67
CA ALA A 173 -15.96 23.07 3.54
C ALA A 173 -16.90 23.38 2.37
N VAL A 174 -17.11 24.66 2.09
CA VAL A 174 -17.55 25.09 0.77
C VAL A 174 -16.37 24.81 -0.15
N LEU A 175 -16.42 23.67 -0.84
CA LEU A 175 -15.60 23.45 -2.02
C LEU A 175 -15.99 24.57 -3.00
N PRO A 176 -15.05 25.36 -3.53
CA PRO A 176 -15.34 26.02 -4.79
C PRO A 176 -15.62 24.90 -5.78
N ALA A 177 -16.81 24.89 -6.38
CA ALA A 177 -16.99 24.24 -7.66
C ALA A 177 -15.97 24.89 -8.58
N ILE A 178 -14.87 24.19 -8.84
CA ILE A 178 -14.01 24.50 -9.98
C ILE A 178 -14.94 24.24 -11.16
N SER A 179 -15.44 25.33 -11.74
CA SER A 179 -15.96 25.28 -13.09
C SER A 179 -14.83 24.67 -13.93
N GLN A 180 -15.00 23.43 -14.35
CA GLN A 180 -14.32 22.92 -15.52
C GLN A 180 -14.71 23.90 -16.63
N SER A 181 -13.82 24.85 -16.92
CA SER A 181 -13.74 25.37 -18.26
C SER A 181 -13.63 24.13 -19.13
N ALA A 182 -14.60 23.93 -20.03
CA ALA A 182 -14.42 23.05 -21.15
C ALA A 182 -13.08 23.45 -21.77
N GLN A 183 -12.04 22.67 -21.50
CA GLN A 183 -10.80 22.80 -22.23
C GLN A 183 -11.21 22.65 -23.68
N ALA A 184 -10.86 23.66 -24.47
CA ALA A 184 -10.87 23.52 -25.90
C ALA A 184 -10.22 22.16 -26.20
N GLN A 185 -10.91 21.35 -26.99
CA GLN A 185 -10.38 20.10 -27.50
C GLN A 185 -9.05 20.45 -28.17
N GLU A 186 -7.95 20.25 -27.44
CA GLU A 186 -6.62 20.35 -28.00
C GLU A 186 -6.57 19.24 -29.06
N ASP A 187 -6.05 19.58 -30.24
CA ASP A 187 -5.67 18.57 -31.21
C ASP A 187 -4.48 17.81 -30.59
N LEU A 188 -4.81 16.81 -29.76
CA LEU A 188 -3.83 15.92 -29.15
C LEU A 188 -3.08 15.21 -30.29
N PRO A 189 -1.75 15.03 -30.18
CA PRO A 189 -0.95 14.40 -31.23
C PRO A 189 -1.21 12.89 -31.37
N TYR A 190 -2.18 12.35 -30.62
CA TYR A 190 -2.57 10.94 -30.61
C TYR A 190 -4.10 10.78 -30.57
N HIS A 191 -4.56 9.58 -30.89
CA HIS A 191 -5.92 9.13 -30.68
C HIS A 191 -5.93 7.89 -29.77
N ILE A 192 -6.96 7.79 -28.94
CA ILE A 192 -7.18 6.65 -28.04
C ILE A 192 -8.41 5.88 -28.52
N GLU A 193 -8.20 4.63 -28.89
CA GLU A 193 -9.23 3.69 -29.31
C GLU A 193 -9.56 2.71 -28.18
N THR A 194 -10.84 2.44 -27.94
CA THR A 194 -11.25 1.33 -27.07
C THR A 194 -11.33 0.07 -27.90
N LEU A 195 -10.47 -0.92 -27.61
CA LEU A 195 -10.48 -2.22 -28.29
C LEU A 195 -11.43 -3.21 -27.61
N THR A 196 -11.49 -3.18 -26.28
CA THR A 196 -12.34 -4.07 -25.49
C THR A 196 -12.85 -3.33 -24.26
N ASP A 197 -14.12 -3.53 -23.93
CA ASP A 197 -14.77 -3.06 -22.71
C ASP A 197 -15.20 -4.24 -21.81
N ASP A 198 -15.84 -3.91 -20.68
CA ASP A 198 -16.39 -4.89 -19.73
C ASP A 198 -15.36 -5.93 -19.23
N LEU A 199 -14.13 -5.47 -19.00
CA LEU A 199 -13.08 -6.24 -18.32
C LEU A 199 -13.18 -5.99 -16.81
N ALA A 200 -13.36 -7.04 -16.00
CA ALA A 200 -13.47 -6.94 -14.56
C ALA A 200 -12.09 -6.79 -13.90
N HIS A 201 -11.68 -5.54 -13.63
CA HIS A 201 -10.36 -5.22 -13.08
C HIS A 201 -9.21 -5.92 -13.85
N PRO A 202 -9.03 -5.64 -15.15
CA PRO A 202 -7.95 -6.22 -15.93
C PRO A 202 -6.59 -5.82 -15.32
N TRP A 203 -5.64 -6.75 -15.21
CA TRP A 203 -4.40 -6.56 -14.45
C TRP A 203 -3.13 -6.57 -15.30
N SER A 204 -3.02 -7.48 -16.26
CA SER A 204 -1.90 -7.57 -17.21
C SER A 204 -2.37 -7.96 -18.61
N LEU A 205 -1.61 -7.49 -19.59
CA LEU A 205 -1.73 -7.82 -21.01
C LEU A 205 -0.44 -8.49 -21.52
N ALA A 206 -0.58 -9.58 -22.29
CA ALA A 206 0.50 -10.18 -23.07
C ALA A 206 0.09 -10.39 -24.53
N PHE A 207 0.96 -10.03 -25.47
CA PHE A 207 0.74 -10.23 -26.91
C PHE A 207 1.28 -11.59 -27.35
N LEU A 208 0.44 -12.38 -28.01
CA LEU A 208 0.84 -13.62 -28.67
C LEU A 208 1.52 -13.30 -30.01
N PRO A 209 2.41 -14.18 -30.53
CA PRO A 209 3.11 -13.94 -31.80
C PRO A 209 2.20 -13.72 -33.01
N ASP A 210 0.99 -14.27 -32.98
CA ASP A 210 -0.02 -14.10 -34.03
C ASP A 210 -0.86 -12.81 -33.88
N GLY A 211 -0.56 -11.98 -32.88
CA GLY A 211 -1.23 -10.72 -32.59
C GLY A 211 -2.46 -10.84 -31.70
N ARG A 212 -2.89 -12.06 -31.32
CA ARG A 212 -3.89 -12.23 -30.26
C ARG A 212 -3.35 -11.73 -28.92
N MET A 213 -4.24 -11.52 -27.96
CA MET A 213 -3.89 -10.96 -26.67
C MET A 213 -4.44 -11.81 -25.53
N LEU A 214 -3.61 -12.06 -24.52
CA LEU A 214 -4.02 -12.61 -23.23
C LEU A 214 -4.20 -11.46 -22.23
N VAL A 215 -5.35 -11.41 -21.57
CA VAL A 215 -5.64 -10.40 -20.55
C VAL A 215 -6.07 -11.07 -19.26
N THR A 216 -5.34 -10.83 -18.18
CA THR A 216 -5.73 -11.28 -16.84
C THR A 216 -6.75 -10.32 -16.25
N GLU A 217 -7.77 -10.85 -15.59
CA GLU A 217 -8.74 -10.12 -14.79
C GLU A 217 -8.59 -10.57 -13.33
N ARG A 218 -8.43 -9.59 -12.42
CA ARG A 218 -8.13 -9.85 -10.99
C ARG A 218 -9.07 -10.87 -10.33
N PRO A 219 -10.38 -10.94 -10.65
CA PRO A 219 -11.28 -11.97 -10.11
C PRO A 219 -10.95 -13.43 -10.46
N GLY A 220 -9.95 -13.70 -11.32
CA GLY A 220 -9.51 -15.06 -11.64
C GLY A 220 -9.83 -15.54 -13.06
N ARG A 221 -9.96 -14.63 -14.02
CA ARG A 221 -10.22 -14.98 -15.43
C ARG A 221 -9.01 -14.60 -16.29
N LEU A 222 -8.67 -15.47 -17.23
CA LEU A 222 -7.72 -15.17 -18.30
C LEU A 222 -8.48 -15.13 -19.61
N ARG A 223 -8.65 -13.94 -20.18
CA ARG A 223 -9.33 -13.74 -21.46
C ARG A 223 -8.36 -13.95 -22.61
N LEU A 224 -8.88 -14.49 -23.71
CA LEU A 224 -8.20 -14.49 -25.00
C LEU A 224 -8.95 -13.56 -25.95
N LEU A 225 -8.26 -12.56 -26.46
CA LEU A 225 -8.80 -11.54 -27.37
C LEU A 225 -8.13 -11.67 -28.75
N SER A 226 -8.86 -11.28 -29.79
CA SER A 226 -8.30 -11.08 -31.12
C SER A 226 -7.37 -9.86 -31.14
N LYS A 227 -6.62 -9.68 -32.24
CA LYS A 227 -5.78 -8.49 -32.45
C LYS A 227 -6.58 -7.19 -32.42
N GLU A 228 -7.82 -7.25 -32.88
CA GLU A 228 -8.77 -6.14 -32.95
C GLU A 228 -9.56 -5.94 -31.64
N GLY A 229 -9.30 -6.76 -30.60
CA GLY A 229 -9.95 -6.63 -29.29
C GLY A 229 -11.26 -7.40 -29.13
N GLU A 230 -11.66 -8.20 -30.11
CA GLU A 230 -12.83 -9.07 -29.99
C GLU A 230 -12.56 -10.19 -28.98
N THR A 231 -13.50 -10.44 -28.06
CA THR A 231 -13.36 -11.56 -27.12
C THR A 231 -13.52 -12.89 -27.84
N LEU A 232 -12.44 -13.67 -27.93
CA LEU A 232 -12.46 -15.02 -28.50
C LEU A 232 -12.84 -16.06 -27.43
N VAL A 233 -12.31 -15.89 -26.21
CA VAL A 233 -12.64 -16.71 -25.04
C VAL A 233 -12.77 -15.82 -23.81
N GLU A 234 -13.95 -15.84 -23.17
CA GLU A 234 -14.24 -15.03 -21.98
C GLU A 234 -13.39 -15.41 -20.76
N SER A 235 -13.11 -16.71 -20.59
CA SER A 235 -12.21 -17.23 -19.56
C SER A 235 -11.66 -18.57 -20.02
N LEU A 236 -10.36 -18.64 -20.23
CA LEU A 236 -9.69 -19.90 -20.52
C LEU A 236 -9.89 -20.87 -19.34
N GLY A 237 -10.17 -22.13 -19.66
CA GLY A 237 -10.20 -23.20 -18.66
C GLY A 237 -8.78 -23.50 -18.15
N GLY A 238 -8.64 -23.94 -16.90
CA GLY A 238 -7.35 -24.33 -16.32
C GLY A 238 -6.59 -23.21 -15.61
N VAL A 239 -7.14 -21.99 -15.51
CA VAL A 239 -6.59 -20.95 -14.64
C VAL A 239 -6.56 -21.47 -13.17
N PRO A 240 -5.44 -21.33 -12.44
CA PRO A 240 -5.36 -21.75 -11.04
C PRO A 240 -6.44 -21.12 -10.16
N GLU A 241 -6.84 -21.80 -9.09
CA GLU A 241 -7.76 -21.22 -8.10
C GLU A 241 -7.11 -19.98 -7.44
N VAL A 242 -7.79 -18.84 -7.51
CA VAL A 242 -7.30 -17.58 -6.99
C VAL A 242 -8.05 -17.15 -5.73
N PHE A 243 -7.32 -16.61 -4.76
CA PHE A 243 -7.90 -15.82 -3.69
C PHE A 243 -8.17 -14.41 -4.20
N ALA A 244 -9.42 -14.11 -4.55
CA ALA A 244 -9.83 -12.80 -5.06
C ALA A 244 -10.51 -11.95 -3.97
N SER A 245 -9.79 -10.97 -3.43
CA SER A 245 -10.31 -10.04 -2.42
C SER A 245 -9.40 -8.81 -2.33
N GLY A 246 -9.92 -7.60 -2.18
CA GLY A 246 -9.08 -6.40 -2.10
C GLY A 246 -8.10 -6.29 -3.28
N GLN A 247 -6.80 -6.33 -3.00
CA GLN A 247 -5.74 -6.35 -4.02
C GLN A 247 -5.37 -7.76 -4.50
N ALA A 248 -5.84 -8.83 -3.84
CA ALA A 248 -5.58 -10.22 -4.19
C ALA A 248 -6.35 -10.64 -5.45
N GLY A 249 -5.76 -11.51 -6.26
CA GLY A 249 -6.41 -12.06 -7.45
C GLY A 249 -5.44 -12.74 -8.42
N LEU A 250 -5.84 -12.85 -9.68
CA LEU A 250 -4.93 -13.16 -10.78
C LEU A 250 -4.14 -11.89 -11.17
N PHE A 251 -2.82 -11.99 -11.28
CA PHE A 251 -1.93 -10.87 -11.51
C PHE A 251 -1.37 -10.89 -12.93
N ASP A 252 -0.10 -11.23 -13.08
CA ASP A 252 0.63 -11.08 -14.33
C ASP A 252 0.45 -12.29 -15.24
N VAL A 253 0.52 -12.04 -16.53
CA VAL A 253 0.66 -13.06 -17.56
C VAL A 253 1.91 -12.76 -18.36
N ALA A 254 2.83 -13.71 -18.39
CA ALA A 254 4.07 -13.62 -19.15
C ALA A 254 4.21 -14.84 -20.06
N LEU A 255 4.63 -14.63 -21.31
CA LEU A 255 4.96 -15.71 -22.22
C LEU A 255 6.39 -16.18 -21.96
N SER A 256 6.68 -17.46 -22.18
CA SER A 256 8.05 -17.97 -22.27
C SER A 256 8.86 -17.20 -23.32
N PRO A 257 10.16 -16.94 -23.12
CA PRO A 257 10.99 -16.38 -24.19
C PRO A 257 11.05 -17.30 -25.41
N GLN A 258 10.76 -18.60 -25.24
CA GLN A 258 10.65 -19.60 -26.30
C GLN A 258 9.18 -19.96 -26.64
N PHE A 259 8.24 -19.02 -26.44
CA PHE A 259 6.81 -19.27 -26.58
C PHE A 259 6.41 -19.91 -27.92
N GLU A 260 7.02 -19.50 -29.04
CA GLU A 260 6.71 -20.08 -30.35
C GLU A 260 6.97 -21.60 -30.42
N ASP A 261 7.92 -22.10 -29.62
CA ASP A 261 8.29 -23.52 -29.56
C ASP A 261 7.52 -24.28 -28.49
N ASP A 262 7.33 -23.69 -27.30
CA ASP A 262 6.84 -24.39 -26.10
C ASP A 262 5.40 -24.05 -25.69
N GLN A 263 4.84 -22.96 -26.23
CA GLN A 263 3.55 -22.37 -25.88
C GLN A 263 3.38 -22.14 -24.37
N GLN A 264 4.47 -21.96 -23.63
CA GLN A 264 4.42 -21.84 -22.17
C GLN A 264 4.02 -20.44 -21.72
N VAL A 265 3.08 -20.41 -20.78
CA VAL A 265 2.59 -19.20 -20.13
C VAL A 265 2.86 -19.29 -18.63
N TYR A 266 3.25 -18.17 -18.05
CA TYR A 266 3.51 -18.00 -16.63
C TYR A 266 2.46 -17.07 -16.05
N LEU A 267 1.81 -17.51 -14.97
CA LEU A 267 0.76 -16.77 -14.28
C LEU A 267 1.16 -16.57 -12.83
N SER A 268 1.24 -15.32 -12.39
CA SER A 268 1.33 -14.99 -10.97
C SER A 268 -0.06 -14.72 -10.42
N TYR A 269 -0.31 -15.15 -9.18
CA TYR A 269 -1.64 -15.05 -8.56
C TYR A 269 -1.58 -15.12 -7.04
N ALA A 270 -2.62 -14.63 -6.38
CA ALA A 270 -2.84 -14.86 -4.97
C ALA A 270 -3.45 -16.25 -4.76
N CYS A 271 -2.77 -17.12 -4.03
CA CYS A 271 -3.21 -18.47 -3.69
C CYS A 271 -3.50 -18.57 -2.18
N GLY A 272 -4.41 -19.47 -1.78
CA GLY A 272 -4.81 -19.65 -0.37
C GLY A 272 -6.09 -18.90 -0.02
N ASN A 273 -6.16 -18.24 1.14
CA ASN A 273 -7.34 -17.51 1.61
C ASN A 273 -6.97 -16.30 2.50
N ALA A 274 -7.97 -15.62 3.06
CA ALA A 274 -7.77 -14.41 3.85
C ALA A 274 -6.93 -14.64 5.12
N GLU A 275 -6.94 -15.86 5.67
CA GLU A 275 -6.22 -16.24 6.89
C GLU A 275 -4.81 -16.77 6.61
N ALA A 276 -4.56 -17.27 5.39
CA ALA A 276 -3.27 -17.75 4.93
C ALA A 276 -3.20 -17.68 3.39
N ASN A 277 -2.66 -16.60 2.87
CA ASN A 277 -2.39 -16.42 1.44
C ASN A 277 -0.91 -16.20 1.12
N HIS A 278 -0.60 -16.37 -0.16
CA HIS A 278 0.72 -16.17 -0.74
C HIS A 278 0.59 -15.58 -2.15
N THR A 279 1.64 -14.94 -2.63
CA THR A 279 1.86 -14.81 -4.08
C THR A 279 2.43 -16.14 -4.58
N CYS A 280 1.79 -16.73 -5.59
CA CYS A 280 2.17 -17.97 -6.24
C CYS A 280 2.53 -17.71 -7.71
N LEU A 281 3.32 -18.60 -8.30
CA LEU A 281 3.66 -18.62 -9.72
C LEU A 281 3.31 -20.00 -10.28
N ALA A 282 2.53 -20.02 -11.36
CA ALA A 282 2.21 -21.22 -12.11
C ALA A 282 2.81 -21.14 -13.51
N ARG A 283 3.29 -22.28 -14.00
CA ARG A 283 3.65 -22.52 -15.40
C ARG A 283 2.58 -23.40 -16.03
N THR A 284 2.24 -23.10 -17.28
CA THR A 284 1.17 -23.75 -18.03
C THR A 284 1.53 -23.77 -19.52
N THR A 285 0.84 -24.60 -20.31
CA THR A 285 0.88 -24.59 -21.77
C THR A 285 -0.43 -24.04 -22.33
N LEU A 286 -0.35 -23.03 -23.19
CA LEU A 286 -1.53 -22.49 -23.88
C LEU A 286 -1.98 -23.47 -24.98
N ALA A 287 -3.20 -23.99 -24.84
CA ALA A 287 -3.92 -24.69 -25.90
C ALA A 287 -4.89 -23.72 -26.60
N GLU A 288 -5.71 -24.21 -27.53
CA GLU A 288 -6.61 -23.36 -28.33
C GLU A 288 -7.54 -22.50 -27.47
N ASN A 289 -8.19 -23.10 -26.47
CA ASN A 289 -9.18 -22.44 -25.60
C ASN A 289 -9.01 -22.81 -24.10
N SER A 290 -7.82 -23.26 -23.71
CA SER A 290 -7.54 -23.66 -22.32
C SER A 290 -6.04 -23.58 -21.99
N LEU A 291 -5.75 -23.71 -20.70
CA LEU A 291 -4.43 -23.90 -20.14
C LEU A 291 -4.26 -25.37 -19.74
N GLU A 292 -3.21 -26.00 -20.25
CA GLU A 292 -2.85 -27.40 -19.97
C GLU A 292 -1.57 -27.47 -19.13
N ASN A 293 -1.30 -28.63 -18.53
CA ASN A 293 -0.07 -28.88 -17.75
C ASN A 293 0.22 -27.84 -16.65
N VAL A 294 -0.85 -27.34 -16.03
CA VAL A 294 -0.78 -26.28 -15.02
C VAL A 294 -0.06 -26.80 -13.78
N SER A 295 1.08 -26.18 -13.46
CA SER A 295 1.91 -26.54 -12.32
C SER A 295 2.27 -25.29 -11.54
N GLU A 296 1.99 -25.28 -10.23
CA GLU A 296 2.60 -24.30 -9.32
C GLU A 296 4.09 -24.60 -9.20
N ILE A 297 4.92 -23.63 -9.56
CA ILE A 297 6.39 -23.76 -9.56
C ILE A 297 7.03 -22.92 -8.44
N PHE A 298 6.30 -21.94 -7.88
CA PHE A 298 6.75 -21.18 -6.73
C PHE A 298 5.58 -20.71 -5.85
N ARG A 299 5.84 -20.62 -4.54
CA ARG A 299 4.92 -20.10 -3.52
C ARG A 299 5.70 -19.28 -2.50
N ALA A 300 5.36 -18.01 -2.35
CA ALA A 300 5.97 -17.13 -1.36
C ALA A 300 5.78 -17.69 0.07
N GLN A 301 6.76 -17.50 0.96
CA GLN A 301 6.73 -18.01 2.34
C GLN A 301 7.27 -16.94 3.28
N PRO A 302 6.73 -16.79 4.50
CA PRO A 302 5.61 -17.54 5.07
C PRO A 302 4.25 -17.13 4.46
N ALA A 303 3.18 -17.82 4.85
CA ALA A 303 1.82 -17.35 4.58
C ALA A 303 1.55 -16.05 5.34
N LYS A 304 0.76 -15.15 4.74
CA LYS A 304 0.27 -13.92 5.38
C LYS A 304 -1.25 -13.87 5.47
N GLN A 305 -1.75 -12.99 6.34
CA GLN A 305 -3.17 -12.65 6.47
C GLN A 305 -3.51 -11.38 5.72
N GLY A 306 -4.79 -11.20 5.38
CA GLY A 306 -5.30 -10.01 4.70
C GLY A 306 -5.07 -10.06 3.19
N ALA A 307 -5.45 -8.97 2.50
CA ALA A 307 -5.57 -8.96 1.04
C ALA A 307 -4.88 -7.76 0.37
N ALA A 308 -3.78 -7.31 0.98
CA ALA A 308 -2.96 -6.21 0.48
C ALA A 308 -1.53 -6.68 0.13
N HIS A 309 -0.90 -5.91 -0.75
CA HIS A 309 0.52 -5.93 -1.13
C HIS A 309 1.04 -7.32 -1.50
N PHE A 310 0.72 -7.74 -2.72
CA PHE A 310 1.19 -9.02 -3.27
C PHE A 310 2.38 -8.87 -4.21
N GLY A 311 2.66 -7.66 -4.72
CA GLY A 311 3.48 -7.50 -5.91
C GLY A 311 2.84 -8.23 -7.08
N GLY A 312 3.57 -9.18 -7.65
CA GLY A 312 3.09 -10.15 -8.63
C GLY A 312 3.62 -9.94 -10.04
N ARG A 313 4.48 -8.94 -10.31
CA ARG A 313 4.99 -8.70 -11.66
C ARG A 313 6.10 -9.70 -12.01
N ILE A 314 6.12 -10.16 -13.27
CA ILE A 314 7.11 -11.07 -13.82
C ILE A 314 7.96 -10.32 -14.85
N ALA A 315 9.26 -10.57 -14.87
CA ALA A 315 10.13 -10.18 -15.99
C ALA A 315 11.13 -11.29 -16.29
N TRP A 316 11.41 -11.52 -17.57
CA TRP A 316 12.51 -12.39 -18.00
C TRP A 316 13.82 -11.63 -18.00
N LEU A 317 14.88 -12.32 -17.62
CA LEU A 317 16.26 -11.86 -17.72
C LEU A 317 16.96 -12.50 -18.93
N PRO A 318 18.07 -11.93 -19.44
CA PRO A 318 18.78 -12.42 -20.61
C PRO A 318 19.38 -13.82 -20.49
N ASP A 319 19.44 -14.37 -19.28
CA ASP A 319 19.94 -15.70 -18.96
C ASP A 319 18.83 -16.75 -18.85
N ASP A 320 17.64 -16.45 -19.39
CA ASP A 320 16.43 -17.28 -19.36
C ASP A 320 15.90 -17.56 -17.94
N THR A 321 16.33 -16.81 -16.93
CA THR A 321 15.70 -16.81 -15.61
C THR A 321 14.57 -15.78 -15.54
N LEU A 322 13.65 -15.96 -14.60
CA LEU A 322 12.55 -15.04 -14.36
C LEU A 322 12.66 -14.39 -12.99
N ILE A 323 12.24 -13.13 -12.94
CA ILE A 323 12.02 -12.35 -11.73
C ILE A 323 10.54 -12.40 -11.36
N LEU A 324 10.23 -12.49 -10.08
CA LEU A 324 8.89 -12.29 -9.52
C LEU A 324 8.94 -11.29 -8.37
N THR A 325 8.07 -10.28 -8.41
CA THR A 325 7.99 -9.25 -7.36
C THR A 325 7.04 -9.65 -6.24
N LEU A 326 7.41 -9.39 -4.99
CA LEU A 326 6.62 -9.76 -3.81
C LEU A 326 6.46 -8.58 -2.84
N GLY A 327 5.22 -8.25 -2.52
CA GLY A 327 4.90 -7.19 -1.57
C GLY A 327 5.04 -7.62 -0.10
N ASP A 328 5.03 -6.63 0.79
CA ASP A 328 5.22 -6.78 2.23
C ASP A 328 3.95 -7.18 3.00
N GLY A 329 2.85 -7.47 2.30
CA GLY A 329 1.57 -7.79 2.94
C GLY A 329 0.92 -6.66 3.75
N PHE A 330 1.41 -5.42 3.65
CA PHE A 330 1.07 -4.24 4.44
C PHE A 330 1.43 -4.34 5.92
N ASP A 331 0.86 -5.31 6.63
CA ASP A 331 1.04 -5.48 8.06
C ASP A 331 2.34 -6.24 8.40
N TYR A 332 3.02 -6.79 7.40
CA TYR A 332 4.25 -7.58 7.54
C TYR A 332 5.50 -6.80 7.07
N ARG A 333 5.46 -5.46 7.12
CA ARG A 333 6.55 -4.60 6.64
C ARG A 333 7.93 -4.98 7.19
N GLU A 334 8.02 -5.42 8.44
CA GLU A 334 9.29 -5.83 9.06
C GLU A 334 9.89 -7.10 8.40
N GLU A 335 9.07 -7.93 7.76
CA GLU A 335 9.54 -9.11 7.01
C GLU A 335 10.33 -8.75 5.75
N ALA A 336 10.18 -7.52 5.22
CA ALA A 336 10.94 -7.04 4.07
C ALA A 336 12.47 -6.99 4.33
N GLN A 337 12.87 -7.02 5.60
CA GLN A 337 14.28 -7.08 6.03
C GLN A 337 14.68 -8.48 6.55
N ASN A 338 13.75 -9.43 6.58
CA ASN A 338 13.99 -10.79 7.05
C ASN A 338 14.35 -11.71 5.87
N LEU A 339 15.63 -12.03 5.73
CA LEU A 339 16.13 -12.93 4.68
C LEU A 339 15.54 -14.37 4.74
N GLY A 340 14.93 -14.77 5.85
CA GLY A 340 14.19 -16.04 5.97
C GLY A 340 12.77 -16.01 5.36
N SER A 341 12.35 -14.86 4.83
CA SER A 341 11.02 -14.56 4.32
C SER A 341 11.10 -14.07 2.86
N HIS A 342 10.13 -14.47 2.05
CA HIS A 342 9.92 -13.93 0.70
C HIS A 342 9.10 -12.63 0.71
N ILE A 343 8.51 -12.25 1.83
CA ILE A 343 7.64 -11.07 1.94
C ILE A 343 8.49 -9.80 1.81
N GLY A 344 8.08 -8.87 0.94
CA GLY A 344 8.83 -7.62 0.70
C GLY A 344 10.18 -7.83 -0.01
N SER A 345 10.24 -8.79 -0.93
CA SER A 345 11.44 -9.14 -1.70
C SER A 345 11.16 -9.21 -3.19
N ILE A 346 12.22 -9.26 -3.98
CA ILE A 346 12.18 -9.72 -5.37
C ILE A 346 12.91 -11.05 -5.41
N VAL A 347 12.32 -12.06 -6.07
CA VAL A 347 12.93 -13.40 -6.22
C VAL A 347 13.32 -13.66 -7.67
N ARG A 348 14.37 -14.47 -7.87
CA ARG A 348 14.84 -14.93 -9.19
C ARG A 348 14.81 -16.46 -9.24
N LEU A 349 14.20 -17.00 -10.30
CA LEU A 349 13.90 -18.42 -10.47
C LEU A 349 14.27 -18.88 -11.89
N ASN A 350 14.64 -20.15 -12.04
CA ASN A 350 14.66 -20.81 -13.34
C ASN A 350 13.22 -20.99 -13.88
N PRO A 351 13.03 -21.27 -15.19
CA PRO A 351 11.71 -21.50 -15.77
C PRO A 351 10.89 -22.63 -15.11
N ASP A 352 11.54 -23.58 -14.45
CA ASP A 352 10.88 -24.67 -13.72
C ASP A 352 10.60 -24.36 -12.24
N GLY A 353 10.94 -23.15 -11.78
CA GLY A 353 10.84 -22.71 -10.38
C GLY A 353 12.02 -23.11 -9.50
N SER A 354 13.02 -23.82 -10.02
CA SER A 354 14.24 -24.11 -9.27
C SER A 354 15.10 -22.85 -9.10
N VAL A 355 15.99 -22.86 -8.11
CA VAL A 355 16.86 -21.71 -7.80
C VAL A 355 18.06 -21.67 -8.76
N PRO A 356 18.34 -20.54 -9.43
CA PRO A 356 19.59 -20.34 -10.16
C PRO A 356 20.81 -20.46 -9.22
N GLN A 357 21.85 -21.18 -9.65
CA GLN A 357 23.01 -21.50 -8.77
C GLN A 357 23.86 -20.28 -8.39
N ASP A 358 23.72 -19.20 -9.14
CA ASP A 358 24.40 -17.91 -8.99
C ASP A 358 23.53 -16.87 -8.25
N ASN A 359 22.34 -17.25 -7.74
CA ASN A 359 21.56 -16.36 -6.88
C ASN A 359 22.38 -15.93 -5.65
N PRO A 360 22.18 -14.70 -5.16
CA PRO A 360 23.08 -14.09 -4.17
C PRO A 360 23.11 -14.83 -2.83
N PHE A 361 22.06 -15.58 -2.49
CA PHE A 361 21.91 -16.21 -1.18
C PHE A 361 21.92 -17.74 -1.17
N VAL A 362 22.25 -18.41 -2.28
CA VAL A 362 22.16 -19.88 -2.42
C VAL A 362 22.91 -20.65 -1.33
N TYR A 363 24.06 -20.14 -0.88
CA TYR A 363 24.93 -20.81 0.09
C TYR A 363 24.85 -20.24 1.51
N HIS A 364 23.81 -19.44 1.80
CA HIS A 364 23.61 -18.80 3.10
C HIS A 364 22.55 -19.54 3.92
N GLY A 365 22.97 -20.19 5.01
CA GLY A 365 22.05 -20.83 5.93
C GLY A 365 21.07 -19.82 6.56
N ASN A 366 19.79 -20.20 6.65
CA ASN A 366 18.66 -19.37 7.14
C ASN A 366 18.21 -18.23 6.22
N VAL A 367 18.67 -18.20 4.97
CA VAL A 367 18.16 -17.30 3.93
C VAL A 367 17.34 -18.10 2.92
N ARG A 368 16.33 -17.46 2.31
CA ARG A 368 15.62 -18.01 1.16
C ARG A 368 16.49 -17.89 -0.09
N PRO A 369 16.93 -19.01 -0.70
CA PRO A 369 17.87 -18.99 -1.82
C PRO A 369 17.27 -18.37 -3.11
N GLU A 370 15.95 -18.24 -3.19
CA GLU A 370 15.22 -17.58 -4.27
C GLU A 370 15.40 -16.06 -4.27
N ILE A 371 15.74 -15.43 -3.13
CA ILE A 371 15.82 -13.97 -3.00
C ILE A 371 16.89 -13.41 -3.94
N TYR A 372 16.51 -12.39 -4.70
CA TYR A 372 17.37 -11.57 -5.55
C TYR A 372 17.71 -10.25 -4.87
N SER A 373 16.70 -9.54 -4.34
CA SER A 373 16.86 -8.30 -3.56
C SER A 373 15.76 -8.16 -2.49
N VAL A 374 15.98 -7.29 -1.51
CA VAL A 374 15.09 -7.13 -0.33
C VAL A 374 14.80 -5.67 -0.02
N GLY A 375 13.96 -5.43 1.00
CA GLY A 375 13.61 -4.09 1.43
C GLY A 375 12.61 -3.41 0.52
N HIS A 376 11.64 -4.18 0.02
CA HIS A 376 10.56 -3.69 -0.84
C HIS A 376 9.23 -3.64 -0.08
N ARG A 377 8.39 -2.64 -0.38
CA ARG A 377 7.03 -2.50 0.14
C ARG A 377 6.00 -3.17 -0.76
N ASN A 378 5.84 -2.72 -2.01
CA ASN A 378 4.85 -3.29 -2.92
C ASN A 378 5.16 -2.95 -4.39
N VAL A 379 6.06 -3.71 -4.98
CA VAL A 379 6.54 -3.53 -6.36
C VAL A 379 5.46 -3.97 -7.36
N GLN A 380 4.90 -3.01 -8.11
CA GLN A 380 3.76 -3.22 -9.02
C GLN A 380 4.16 -3.23 -10.50
N GLY A 381 5.27 -2.58 -10.86
CA GLY A 381 5.79 -2.52 -12.22
C GLY A 381 7.25 -2.93 -12.27
N LEU A 382 7.64 -3.57 -13.36
CA LEU A 382 8.97 -4.13 -13.60
C LEU A 382 9.21 -4.19 -15.11
N VAL A 383 10.38 -3.73 -15.57
CA VAL A 383 10.84 -3.87 -16.96
C VAL A 383 12.33 -4.19 -16.96
N PHE A 384 12.75 -5.01 -17.92
CA PHE A 384 14.17 -5.22 -18.19
C PHE A 384 14.57 -4.36 -19.38
N ASP A 385 15.58 -3.51 -19.19
CA ASP A 385 16.18 -2.70 -20.23
C ASP A 385 17.34 -3.48 -20.85
N ASP A 386 17.07 -4.14 -21.98
CA ASP A 386 18.04 -4.98 -22.68
C ASP A 386 19.22 -4.17 -23.24
N GLN A 387 19.00 -2.92 -23.64
CA GLN A 387 20.08 -2.09 -24.17
C GLN A 387 21.15 -1.81 -23.10
N HIS A 388 20.73 -1.57 -21.86
CA HIS A 388 21.63 -1.22 -20.75
C HIS A 388 21.84 -2.36 -19.75
N GLN A 389 21.22 -3.52 -19.98
CA GLN A 389 21.31 -4.72 -19.14
C GLN A 389 20.95 -4.45 -17.67
N ARG A 390 19.83 -3.74 -17.43
CA ARG A 390 19.39 -3.33 -16.10
C ARG A 390 17.91 -3.64 -15.86
N LEU A 391 17.59 -4.06 -14.65
CA LEU A 391 16.23 -4.30 -14.20
C LEU A 391 15.71 -3.03 -13.54
N ILE A 392 14.58 -2.50 -13.99
CA ILE A 392 13.97 -1.29 -13.44
C ILE A 392 12.65 -1.67 -12.81
N ALA A 393 12.41 -1.23 -11.59
CA ALA A 393 11.16 -1.45 -10.90
C ALA A 393 10.61 -0.14 -10.33
N HIS A 394 9.30 -0.12 -10.12
CA HIS A 394 8.70 0.88 -9.24
C HIS A 394 7.84 0.21 -8.19
N GLU A 395 7.58 0.94 -7.12
CA GLU A 395 6.73 0.46 -6.05
C GLU A 395 5.88 1.54 -5.38
N HIS A 396 4.82 1.08 -4.69
CA HIS A 396 3.99 1.95 -3.88
C HIS A 396 4.67 2.23 -2.54
N GLY A 397 4.85 3.51 -2.24
CA GLY A 397 5.07 4.00 -0.89
C GLY A 397 3.81 3.95 -0.03
N PRO A 398 3.92 4.32 1.26
CA PRO A 398 2.76 4.45 2.12
C PRO A 398 1.92 5.69 1.76
N ARG A 399 1.95 6.76 2.57
CA ARG A 399 1.37 8.05 2.20
C ARG A 399 2.49 8.95 1.64
N GLY A 400 2.67 8.93 0.33
CA GLY A 400 3.90 9.41 -0.32
C GLY A 400 4.95 8.31 -0.38
N GLY A 401 6.09 8.61 -1.02
CA GLY A 401 7.22 7.70 -1.12
C GLY A 401 7.06 6.61 -2.18
N ASP A 402 6.32 6.85 -3.25
CA ASP A 402 6.35 5.92 -4.40
C ASP A 402 7.70 6.08 -5.11
N GLU A 403 8.31 4.99 -5.56
CA GLU A 403 9.73 5.00 -5.97
C GLU A 403 9.94 4.40 -7.36
N ILE A 404 10.96 4.86 -8.10
CA ILE A 404 11.62 4.11 -9.18
C ILE A 404 13.01 3.71 -8.72
N ASN A 405 13.37 2.44 -8.94
CA ASN A 405 14.60 1.81 -8.51
C ASN A 405 15.27 1.03 -9.66
N ILE A 406 16.60 1.08 -9.78
CA ILE A 406 17.38 0.06 -10.50
C ILE A 406 17.59 -1.11 -9.55
N ILE A 407 17.15 -2.31 -9.96
CA ILE A 407 17.17 -3.51 -9.15
C ILE A 407 18.46 -4.31 -9.37
N GLU A 408 19.26 -4.38 -8.31
CA GLU A 408 20.55 -5.07 -8.27
C GLU A 408 20.47 -6.33 -7.41
N ALA A 409 21.24 -7.35 -7.78
CA ALA A 409 21.36 -8.56 -6.97
C ALA A 409 21.99 -8.24 -5.60
N ASN A 410 21.50 -8.87 -4.53
CA ASN A 410 21.96 -8.68 -3.14
C ASN A 410 21.76 -7.26 -2.58
N ALA A 411 21.01 -6.39 -3.27
CA ALA A 411 20.72 -5.04 -2.79
C ALA A 411 19.54 -5.01 -1.80
N ASN A 412 19.52 -3.97 -0.96
CA ASN A 412 18.47 -3.68 0.01
C ASN A 412 17.87 -2.29 -0.28
N TYR A 413 16.60 -2.23 -0.65
CA TYR A 413 15.91 -0.97 -1.02
C TYR A 413 15.32 -0.25 0.20
N GLY A 414 15.64 -0.73 1.40
CA GLY A 414 15.49 0.04 2.62
C GLY A 414 14.11 0.00 3.26
N TRP A 415 13.03 -0.43 2.61
CA TRP A 415 11.75 -0.52 3.30
C TRP A 415 11.77 -1.55 4.45
N PRO A 416 11.24 -1.25 5.66
CA PRO A 416 10.70 0.03 6.14
C PRO A 416 11.74 0.84 6.96
N ILE A 417 13.02 0.49 6.90
CA ILE A 417 14.15 1.18 7.53
C ILE A 417 14.28 2.61 7.01
N ALA A 418 14.12 2.82 5.71
CA ALA A 418 14.15 4.12 5.04
C ALA A 418 12.90 4.28 4.16
N THR A 419 12.33 5.49 4.13
CA THR A 419 11.29 5.91 3.17
C THR A 419 11.04 7.42 3.30
N GLY A 420 10.72 8.10 2.20
CA GLY A 420 10.18 9.47 2.24
C GLY A 420 8.69 9.54 2.63
N GLY A 421 7.99 8.40 2.63
CA GLY A 421 6.57 8.32 2.93
C GLY A 421 6.23 8.35 4.43
N LEU A 422 5.01 8.81 4.75
CA LEU A 422 4.43 8.71 6.08
C LEU A 422 3.46 7.53 6.18
N ASP A 423 3.19 7.08 7.40
CA ASP A 423 2.02 6.24 7.66
C ASP A 423 0.73 7.02 7.31
N TYR A 424 -0.33 6.35 6.88
CA TYR A 424 -1.59 7.02 6.54
C TYR A 424 -2.20 7.80 7.71
N THR A 425 -1.84 7.44 8.95
CA THR A 425 -2.21 8.18 10.15
C THR A 425 -1.46 9.51 10.35
N GLY A 426 -0.44 9.78 9.52
CA GLY A 426 0.48 10.90 9.65
C GLY A 426 1.68 10.61 10.56
N ALA A 427 1.73 9.45 11.22
CA ALA A 427 2.91 9.02 11.95
C ALA A 427 4.08 8.73 11.00
N ARG A 428 5.32 8.85 11.47
CA ARG A 428 6.47 8.38 10.71
C ARG A 428 6.52 6.85 10.71
N VAL A 429 6.81 6.28 9.55
CA VAL A 429 7.17 4.86 9.44
C VAL A 429 8.56 4.64 10.05
N THR A 430 9.50 5.54 9.73
CA THR A 430 10.88 5.54 10.18
C THR A 430 11.39 6.98 10.38
N PRO A 431 12.42 7.21 11.23
CA PRO A 431 13.17 8.46 11.27
C PRO A 431 13.97 8.77 9.99
N PHE A 432 14.20 7.80 9.11
CA PHE A 432 15.19 7.92 8.03
C PHE A 432 14.56 7.97 6.64
N GLU A 433 14.97 8.96 5.85
CA GLU A 433 14.74 8.96 4.39
C GLU A 433 15.86 8.20 3.66
N HIS A 434 17.04 8.13 4.27
CA HIS A 434 18.20 7.39 3.79
C HIS A 434 18.85 6.69 4.98
N TYR A 435 19.32 5.46 4.80
CA TYR A 435 20.00 4.70 5.84
C TYR A 435 21.24 3.94 5.30
N PRO A 436 22.37 3.88 6.03
CA PRO A 436 23.54 3.16 5.55
C PRO A 436 23.25 1.69 5.23
N GLY A 437 23.70 1.23 4.06
CA GLY A 437 23.47 -0.14 3.58
C GLY A 437 22.12 -0.34 2.88
N THR A 438 21.39 0.73 2.58
CA THR A 438 20.23 0.71 1.69
C THR A 438 20.49 1.51 0.43
N GLU A 439 19.91 1.08 -0.69
CA GLU A 439 19.96 1.80 -1.96
C GLU A 439 18.88 2.89 -2.00
N PRO A 440 19.20 4.12 -2.45
CA PRO A 440 18.21 5.17 -2.63
C PRO A 440 17.44 5.02 -3.95
N PRO A 441 16.21 5.53 -4.03
CA PRO A 441 15.48 5.55 -5.29
C PRO A 441 16.06 6.58 -6.27
N MET A 442 15.91 6.28 -7.56
CA MET A 442 16.24 7.21 -8.65
C MET A 442 15.25 8.39 -8.70
N LEU A 443 14.01 8.13 -8.31
CA LEU A 443 12.92 9.10 -8.26
C LEU A 443 11.95 8.68 -7.16
N GLU A 444 11.49 9.66 -6.39
CA GLU A 444 10.43 9.50 -5.40
C GLU A 444 9.27 10.46 -5.69
N TRP A 445 8.04 9.96 -5.66
CA TRP A 445 6.82 10.78 -5.68
C TRP A 445 6.23 10.93 -4.27
N THR A 446 6.26 12.16 -3.78
CA THR A 446 5.55 12.59 -2.57
C THR A 446 4.78 13.89 -2.87
N PRO A 447 3.44 13.84 -3.03
CA PRO A 447 2.53 12.73 -2.73
C PRO A 447 2.58 11.57 -3.75
N SER A 448 2.14 10.39 -3.30
CA SER A 448 2.04 9.16 -4.11
C SER A 448 1.09 9.32 -5.29
N ILE A 449 1.51 8.82 -6.46
CA ILE A 449 0.71 8.67 -7.68
C ILE A 449 0.03 7.29 -7.78
N ALA A 450 0.45 6.36 -6.92
CA ALA A 450 0.14 4.93 -6.94
C ALA A 450 0.49 4.30 -8.30
N PRO A 451 1.78 4.21 -8.66
CA PRO A 451 2.23 3.75 -9.97
C PRO A 451 1.84 2.28 -10.22
N SER A 452 1.64 1.84 -11.46
CA SER A 452 1.06 0.50 -11.76
C SER A 452 1.87 -0.31 -12.77
N GLY A 453 1.34 -0.68 -13.93
CA GLY A 453 2.19 -1.25 -14.98
C GLY A 453 3.04 -0.18 -15.61
N MET A 454 4.17 -0.58 -16.19
CA MET A 454 5.03 0.32 -16.94
C MET A 454 5.64 -0.36 -18.16
N ALA A 455 6.00 0.46 -19.14
CA ALA A 455 6.76 0.06 -20.32
C ALA A 455 7.97 0.97 -20.47
N LEU A 456 9.13 0.40 -20.83
CA LEU A 456 10.23 1.16 -21.41
C LEU A 456 9.94 1.29 -22.91
N TYR A 457 9.69 2.51 -23.38
CA TYR A 457 9.24 2.71 -24.75
C TYR A 457 10.40 2.74 -25.74
N SER A 458 10.29 1.95 -26.80
CA SER A 458 11.29 1.77 -27.86
C SER A 458 10.70 1.85 -29.27
N GLY A 459 9.38 2.05 -29.39
CA GLY A 459 8.68 2.04 -30.67
C GLY A 459 8.90 3.31 -31.51
N ASP A 460 8.73 3.20 -32.83
CA ASP A 460 8.91 4.32 -33.76
C ASP A 460 7.68 5.22 -33.91
N LEU A 461 6.51 4.82 -33.39
CA LEU A 461 5.27 5.59 -33.54
C LEU A 461 5.25 6.90 -32.74
N PHE A 462 6.07 7.00 -31.70
CA PHE A 462 6.21 8.15 -30.81
C PHE A 462 7.71 8.43 -30.56
N PRO A 463 8.46 8.92 -31.55
CA PRO A 463 9.91 9.10 -31.44
C PRO A 463 10.34 9.93 -30.22
N GLU A 464 9.51 10.87 -29.78
CA GLU A 464 9.74 11.75 -28.62
C GLU A 464 9.68 11.04 -27.26
N TRP A 465 9.19 9.80 -27.22
CA TRP A 465 9.07 8.96 -26.02
C TRP A 465 10.10 7.84 -25.98
N GLN A 466 10.92 7.66 -27.03
CA GLN A 466 11.91 6.58 -27.08
C GLN A 466 12.92 6.72 -25.92
N GLY A 467 13.13 5.62 -25.21
CA GLY A 467 14.00 5.53 -24.04
C GLY A 467 13.36 6.00 -22.73
N ASP A 468 12.16 6.58 -22.77
CA ASP A 468 11.43 6.98 -21.56
C ASP A 468 10.57 5.82 -21.02
N LEU A 469 10.36 5.81 -19.70
CA LEU A 469 9.38 4.95 -19.06
C LEU A 469 7.98 5.58 -19.17
N LEU A 470 6.99 4.76 -19.49
CA LEU A 470 5.58 5.12 -19.43
C LEU A 470 4.95 4.35 -18.27
N VAL A 471 4.64 5.06 -17.18
CA VAL A 471 4.21 4.48 -15.91
C VAL A 471 2.74 4.80 -15.67
N GLY A 472 1.88 3.79 -15.64
CA GLY A 472 0.46 3.99 -15.30
C GLY A 472 0.32 4.50 -13.86
N ALA A 473 -0.65 5.38 -13.60
CA ALA A 473 -0.92 5.91 -12.27
C ALA A 473 -2.38 5.67 -11.87
N LEU A 474 -2.57 5.00 -10.73
CA LEU A 474 -3.89 4.63 -10.23
C LEU A 474 -4.60 5.79 -9.52
N VAL A 475 -3.87 6.65 -8.81
CA VAL A 475 -4.47 7.78 -8.08
C VAL A 475 -4.57 9.02 -8.98
N ASN A 476 -3.53 9.31 -9.75
CA ASN A 476 -3.54 10.45 -10.68
C ASN A 476 -4.42 10.22 -11.92
N LYS A 477 -4.74 8.96 -12.24
CA LYS A 477 -5.59 8.57 -13.38
C LYS A 477 -5.03 9.02 -14.75
N GLU A 478 -3.74 8.77 -14.94
CA GLU A 478 -2.99 9.16 -16.13
C GLU A 478 -1.80 8.19 -16.33
N VAL A 479 -1.00 8.39 -17.36
CA VAL A 479 0.32 7.76 -17.54
C VAL A 479 1.39 8.81 -17.32
N ARG A 480 2.34 8.56 -16.42
CA ARG A 480 3.50 9.44 -16.22
C ARG A 480 4.60 9.05 -17.19
N ARG A 481 5.11 10.03 -17.95
CA ARG A 481 6.33 9.85 -18.75
C ARG A 481 7.53 10.23 -17.91
N VAL A 482 8.40 9.25 -17.66
CA VAL A 482 9.61 9.43 -16.85
C VAL A 482 10.83 9.22 -17.72
N ARG A 483 11.73 10.20 -17.73
CA ARG A 483 13.01 10.11 -18.42
C ARG A 483 14.09 9.60 -17.50
N LEU A 484 14.84 8.60 -17.95
CA LEU A 484 16.03 8.11 -17.26
C LEU A 484 17.26 8.87 -17.75
N SER A 485 18.21 9.16 -16.86
CA SER A 485 19.54 9.61 -17.29
C SER A 485 20.29 8.48 -18.01
N ASP A 486 21.19 8.85 -18.92
CA ASP A 486 22.00 7.88 -19.70
C ASP A 486 22.77 6.91 -18.80
N ASP A 487 23.25 7.39 -17.65
CA ASP A 487 24.02 6.63 -16.66
C ASP A 487 23.16 5.94 -15.58
N ALA A 488 21.83 5.97 -15.71
CA ALA A 488 20.89 5.42 -14.74
C ALA A 488 20.98 6.00 -13.32
N SER A 489 21.67 7.12 -13.11
CA SER A 489 21.84 7.69 -11.77
C SER A 489 20.63 8.48 -11.29
N ASN A 490 19.73 8.89 -12.19
CA ASN A 490 18.56 9.70 -11.86
C ASN A 490 17.39 9.44 -12.82
N ALA A 491 16.17 9.69 -12.36
CA ALA A 491 14.97 9.74 -13.21
C ALA A 491 14.20 11.05 -13.01
N GLU A 492 13.59 11.57 -14.08
CA GLU A 492 12.84 12.83 -14.07
C GLU A 492 11.40 12.59 -14.57
N ASP A 493 10.41 12.95 -13.77
CA ASP A 493 8.99 12.94 -14.18
C ASP A 493 8.69 14.14 -15.08
N ILE A 494 8.48 13.87 -16.36
CA ILE A 494 8.40 14.91 -17.40
C ILE A 494 6.98 15.48 -17.52
N GLU A 495 5.98 14.61 -17.63
CA GLU A 495 4.59 15.02 -17.85
C GLU A 495 3.59 13.90 -17.55
N GLY A 496 2.32 14.27 -17.45
CA GLY A 496 1.18 13.35 -17.45
C GLY A 496 0.58 13.24 -18.85
N LEU A 497 0.34 12.01 -19.29
CA LEU A 497 -0.25 11.65 -20.58
C LEU A 497 -1.62 10.98 -20.36
N PHE A 498 -2.54 11.16 -21.31
CA PHE A 498 -3.84 10.48 -21.34
C PHE A 498 -4.76 10.80 -20.14
N GLY A 499 -4.53 11.92 -19.45
CA GLY A 499 -5.32 12.35 -18.30
C GLY A 499 -6.77 12.69 -18.65
N GLU A 500 -7.07 12.93 -19.92
CA GLU A 500 -8.43 13.14 -20.43
C GLU A 500 -9.33 11.90 -20.31
N LEU A 501 -8.75 10.71 -20.06
CA LEU A 501 -9.51 9.50 -19.76
C LEU A 501 -10.20 9.56 -18.38
N ASP A 502 -9.63 10.30 -17.40
CA ASP A 502 -10.06 10.31 -15.99
C ASP A 502 -10.27 8.90 -15.39
N GLU A 503 -9.46 7.94 -15.83
CA GLU A 503 -9.52 6.54 -15.41
C GLU A 503 -8.23 6.07 -14.74
N ARG A 504 -8.38 5.19 -13.73
CA ARG A 504 -7.24 4.59 -13.04
C ARG A 504 -6.50 3.68 -14.02
N ILE A 505 -5.23 3.95 -14.32
CA ILE A 505 -4.46 3.13 -15.26
C ILE A 505 -3.75 2.01 -14.49
N ARG A 506 -3.99 0.75 -14.88
CA ARG A 506 -3.44 -0.47 -14.26
C ARG A 506 -2.21 -1.01 -14.97
N ASP A 507 -2.23 -1.07 -16.29
CA ASP A 507 -1.10 -1.59 -17.05
C ASP A 507 -0.81 -0.72 -18.25
N VAL A 508 0.47 -0.66 -18.62
CA VAL A 508 0.97 0.08 -19.78
C VAL A 508 1.91 -0.86 -20.51
N ARG A 509 1.62 -1.16 -21.77
CA ARG A 509 2.43 -2.02 -22.62
C ARG A 509 2.71 -1.34 -23.95
N GLN A 510 3.91 -1.55 -24.48
CA GLN A 510 4.18 -1.28 -25.89
C GLN A 510 3.68 -2.48 -26.71
N GLY A 511 2.83 -2.24 -27.69
CA GLY A 511 2.42 -3.25 -28.67
C GLY A 511 3.54 -3.55 -29.69
N PRO A 512 3.49 -4.70 -30.37
CA PRO A 512 4.50 -5.09 -31.36
C PRO A 512 4.65 -4.09 -32.52
N GLU A 513 3.63 -3.29 -32.79
CA GLU A 513 3.63 -2.22 -33.79
C GLU A 513 4.17 -0.88 -33.28
N GLY A 514 4.51 -0.78 -31.99
CA GLY A 514 4.93 0.47 -31.34
C GLY A 514 3.78 1.30 -30.76
N ALA A 515 2.54 0.81 -30.77
CA ALA A 515 1.40 1.47 -30.12
C ALA A 515 1.53 1.37 -28.59
N ILE A 516 0.87 2.27 -27.85
CA ILE A 516 0.73 2.12 -26.40
C ILE A 516 -0.62 1.47 -26.09
N TYR A 517 -0.60 0.41 -25.28
CA TYR A 517 -1.79 -0.27 -24.80
C TYR A 517 -1.98 -0.01 -23.31
N LEU A 518 -3.20 0.34 -22.92
CA LEU A 518 -3.55 0.66 -21.54
C LEU A 518 -4.65 -0.28 -21.03
N LEU A 519 -4.50 -0.73 -19.79
CA LEU A 519 -5.58 -1.38 -19.03
C LEU A 519 -6.09 -0.43 -17.95
N THR A 520 -7.41 -0.33 -17.78
CA THR A 520 -8.01 0.52 -16.72
C THR A 520 -8.51 -0.30 -15.52
N ASP A 521 -8.27 0.18 -14.29
CA ASP A 521 -8.63 -0.49 -13.03
C ASP A 521 -10.04 -0.09 -12.55
N SER A 522 -11.05 -0.73 -13.11
CA SER A 522 -12.46 -0.60 -12.68
C SER A 522 -13.21 -1.94 -12.81
N PRO A 523 -14.41 -2.06 -12.21
CA PRO A 523 -15.27 -3.23 -12.44
C PRO A 523 -15.68 -3.38 -13.91
N GLU A 524 -15.82 -2.26 -14.63
CA GLU A 524 -16.05 -2.17 -16.07
C GLU A 524 -14.79 -1.60 -16.78
N GLY A 525 -13.64 -2.24 -16.56
CA GLY A 525 -12.36 -1.87 -17.12
C GLY A 525 -12.28 -2.06 -18.63
N ARG A 526 -11.27 -1.44 -19.24
CA ARG A 526 -11.11 -1.38 -20.70
C ARG A 526 -9.69 -1.72 -21.11
N LEU A 527 -9.56 -2.26 -22.33
CA LEU A 527 -8.32 -2.31 -23.10
C LEU A 527 -8.35 -1.18 -24.12
N LEU A 528 -7.40 -0.26 -24.00
CA LEU A 528 -7.27 0.89 -24.88
C LEU A 528 -5.99 0.78 -25.70
N ARG A 529 -6.03 1.31 -26.93
CA ARG A 529 -4.86 1.46 -27.80
C ARG A 529 -4.67 2.93 -28.14
N VAL A 530 -3.44 3.42 -27.98
CA VAL A 530 -3.03 4.79 -28.28
C VAL A 530 -2.09 4.77 -29.47
N MET A 531 -2.41 5.61 -30.44
CA MET A 531 -1.71 5.73 -31.72
C MET A 531 -1.54 7.21 -32.08
N PRO A 532 -0.47 7.61 -32.79
CA PRO A 532 -0.33 8.99 -33.23
C PRO A 532 -1.47 9.38 -34.19
N VAL A 533 -1.81 10.67 -34.25
CA VAL A 533 -2.66 11.19 -35.32
C VAL A 533 -1.82 11.21 -36.59
N THR A 534 -2.17 10.38 -37.57
CA THR A 534 -1.53 10.44 -38.89
C THR A 534 -1.93 11.73 -39.59
N ASN A 535 -0.96 12.58 -39.91
CA ASN A 535 -1.14 13.74 -40.80
C ASN A 535 -1.48 13.34 -42.24
#